data_AF-A0A1V3XWM7-F1
#
_entry.id   AF-A0A1V3XWM7-F1
#
_cell.length_a   1.000
_cell.length_b   1.000
_cell.length_c   1.000
_cell.angle_alpha   90.00
_cell.angle_beta   90.00
_cell.angle_gamma   90.00
#
_symmetry.space_group_name_H-M   'P 1'
#
loop_
_entity.id
_entity.type
_entity.pdbx_description
1 polymer ?
#
loop_
_entity_poly.entity_id
_entity_poly.type
_entity_poly.pdbx_seq_one_letter_code
_entity_poly.pdbx_strand_id
1 'polypeptide(L)'
;MIGALEKRDAEALALLTAGNDVALQDAITLIRKQQITEANLAAAAMEKGFDAIDERIAYFGGIPRMNDWETAGVVVHGLGLISEILATVLSAVAGPSHLIPQIEAGAAGFGGSPTLTVKFGGTNVGSAAGSFAALFNGLAGILHQGGHMLETQGMYTRQYDRNQHEFTVAQKDRAHLSAQLEASKVRITIAEKELEAHELHIDHVGATAEYLKSKYTNQQLYDWMVGQLATVYFRAYQLAYDMGKQAERAFEYELGADSSRPTFVQFGYWDSLKKGLLAGERLTADLRRMEAAYLDTNRRRLELTRSFSLAAINPMALVQLRTTGSCDLTLDEWLYDLDHPGHYQRRLRSVAMSVPCVTGPYTNVNATLTLTGNGVRLIDDPGGDYGDPLVTDDARRFAAENVPVTMIATSHGRADSGVFDSRGDDDRYLPFEGAGAVSKWTIALKKAHNHFDLATVTDVIVHVEYTALPGSPALATAATTALNTKLPKNGARLLALDAEFAGEWYRFERPDADAEQIFAIDVGMQQVPFAIRRAAGSTGLVVTRADLVVESAATQPFDVRAAGPGHNLGASVPLTVDGTFGDLFHAVITPGPAPRCWAAGNCRSSARRTITSRRFPPA
;
A
#
# COMPACT_ATOMS: atom_id res chain seq x y z
N MET A 1 -0.58 -0.64 -9.17
CA MET A 1 0.80 -0.81 -8.65
C MET A 1 1.29 -2.25 -8.78
N ILE A 2 0.62 -3.24 -8.16
CA ILE A 2 1.09 -4.64 -8.16
C ILE A 2 1.31 -5.23 -9.56
N GLY A 3 0.35 -5.07 -10.48
CA GLY A 3 0.52 -5.56 -11.85
C GLY A 3 1.66 -4.91 -12.65
N ALA A 4 2.14 -3.73 -12.26
CA ALA A 4 3.33 -3.12 -12.86
C ALA A 4 4.62 -3.78 -12.36
N LEU A 5 4.66 -4.15 -11.07
CA LEU A 5 5.79 -4.83 -10.44
C LEU A 5 5.95 -6.24 -11.00
N GLU A 6 4.87 -7.00 -11.08
CA GLU A 6 4.87 -8.36 -11.63
C GLU A 6 5.35 -8.38 -13.09
N LYS A 7 4.84 -7.46 -13.91
CA LYS A 7 5.25 -7.34 -15.31
C LYS A 7 6.72 -6.95 -15.46
N ARG A 8 7.21 -6.01 -14.63
CA ARG A 8 8.63 -5.66 -14.62
C ARG A 8 9.50 -6.88 -14.33
N ASP A 9 9.17 -7.63 -13.28
CA ASP A 9 9.98 -8.77 -12.84
C ASP A 9 9.92 -9.90 -13.88
N ALA A 10 8.76 -10.12 -14.52
CA ALA A 10 8.60 -11.06 -15.62
C ALA A 10 9.44 -10.67 -16.86
N GLU A 11 9.48 -9.38 -17.22
CA GLU A 11 10.31 -8.89 -18.33
C GLU A 11 11.81 -9.00 -18.03
N ALA A 12 12.21 -8.72 -16.79
CA ALA A 12 13.59 -8.90 -16.35
C ALA A 12 14.03 -10.36 -16.44
N LEU A 13 13.16 -11.30 -16.04
CA LEU A 13 13.43 -12.74 -16.16
C LEU A 13 13.50 -13.17 -17.62
N ALA A 14 12.57 -12.74 -18.47
CA ALA A 14 12.56 -13.07 -19.89
C ALA A 14 13.84 -12.59 -20.60
N LEU A 15 14.30 -11.37 -20.29
CA LEU A 15 15.55 -10.83 -20.84
C LEU A 15 16.77 -11.64 -20.38
N LEU A 16 16.81 -12.03 -19.09
CA LEU A 16 17.89 -12.84 -18.54
C LEU A 16 17.94 -14.23 -19.19
N THR A 17 16.80 -14.90 -19.33
CA THR A 17 16.72 -16.21 -19.98
C THR A 17 17.18 -16.14 -21.42
N ALA A 18 16.68 -15.16 -22.19
CA ALA A 18 17.11 -14.99 -23.58
C ALA A 18 18.62 -14.72 -23.72
N GLY A 19 19.21 -13.94 -22.80
CA GLY A 19 20.66 -13.72 -22.77
C GLY A 19 21.47 -14.98 -22.46
N ASN A 20 21.00 -15.80 -21.50
CA ASN A 20 21.63 -17.08 -21.17
C ASN A 20 21.52 -18.08 -22.32
N ASP A 21 20.40 -18.11 -23.03
CA ASP A 21 20.18 -19.00 -24.17
C ASP A 21 21.15 -18.67 -25.31
N VAL A 22 21.35 -17.39 -25.66
CA VAL A 22 22.36 -16.98 -26.66
C VAL A 22 23.76 -17.47 -26.27
N ALA A 23 24.17 -17.19 -25.02
CA ALA A 23 25.50 -17.59 -24.54
C ALA A 23 25.70 -19.11 -24.52
N LEU A 24 24.64 -19.88 -24.22
CA LEU A 24 24.67 -21.34 -24.26
C LEU A 24 24.82 -21.85 -25.70
N GLN A 25 24.07 -21.31 -26.66
CA GLN A 25 24.16 -21.74 -28.06
C GLN A 25 25.53 -21.41 -28.67
N ASP A 26 26.11 -20.26 -28.32
CA ASP A 26 27.47 -19.89 -28.72
C ASP A 26 28.52 -20.89 -28.21
N ALA A 27 28.38 -21.38 -26.97
CA ALA A 27 29.28 -22.40 -26.42
C ALA A 27 29.16 -23.75 -27.17
N ILE A 28 27.95 -24.13 -27.59
CA ILE A 28 27.71 -25.37 -28.35
C ILE A 28 28.36 -25.31 -29.75
N THR A 29 28.50 -24.12 -30.34
CA THR A 29 29.16 -23.93 -31.64
C THR A 29 30.58 -24.50 -31.66
N LEU A 30 31.33 -24.38 -30.56
CA LEU A 30 32.67 -24.94 -30.45
C LEU A 30 32.65 -26.48 -30.58
N ILE A 31 31.66 -27.13 -29.96
CA ILE A 31 31.48 -28.59 -30.01
C ILE A 31 31.18 -29.02 -31.44
N ARG A 32 30.30 -28.29 -32.15
CA ARG A 32 29.97 -28.57 -33.56
C ARG A 32 31.19 -28.45 -34.47
N LYS A 33 32.03 -27.42 -34.27
CA LYS A 33 33.30 -27.27 -35.01
C LYS A 33 34.29 -28.41 -34.71
N GLN A 34 34.35 -28.89 -33.47
CA GLN A 34 35.16 -30.05 -33.12
C GLN A 34 34.65 -31.34 -33.76
N GLN A 35 33.34 -31.55 -33.88
CA GLN A 35 32.75 -32.71 -34.57
C GLN A 35 33.15 -32.77 -36.05
N ILE A 36 33.17 -31.62 -36.75
CA ILE A 36 33.67 -31.53 -38.14
C ILE A 36 35.16 -31.90 -38.19
N THR A 37 35.94 -31.42 -37.23
CA THR A 37 37.39 -31.72 -37.17
C THR A 37 37.63 -33.22 -36.94
N GLU A 38 36.88 -33.83 -36.02
CA GLU A 38 36.92 -35.28 -35.75
C GLU A 38 36.56 -36.09 -37.00
N ALA A 39 35.47 -35.73 -37.69
CA ALA A 39 35.03 -36.41 -38.92
C ALA A 39 36.09 -36.31 -40.04
N ASN A 40 36.72 -35.16 -40.21
CA ASN A 40 37.82 -34.97 -41.15
C ASN A 40 39.05 -35.83 -40.80
N LEU A 41 39.43 -35.89 -39.52
CA LEU A 41 40.52 -36.74 -39.06
C LEU A 41 40.23 -38.23 -39.29
N ALA A 42 38.98 -38.66 -39.10
CA ALA A 42 38.55 -40.02 -39.37
C ALA A 42 38.64 -40.37 -40.88
N ALA A 43 38.24 -39.45 -41.76
CA ALA A 43 38.40 -39.62 -43.21
C ALA A 43 39.88 -39.69 -43.62
N ALA A 44 40.72 -38.78 -43.10
CA ALA A 44 42.16 -38.79 -43.37
C ALA A 44 42.85 -40.08 -42.85
N ALA A 45 42.38 -40.64 -41.74
CA ALA A 45 42.87 -41.93 -41.25
C ALA A 45 42.49 -43.08 -42.20
N MET A 46 41.29 -43.07 -42.78
CA MET A 46 40.88 -44.04 -43.81
C MET A 46 41.69 -43.88 -45.09
N GLU A 47 42.03 -42.65 -45.50
CA GLU A 47 42.89 -42.39 -46.66
C GLU A 47 44.27 -43.03 -46.51
N LYS A 48 44.92 -42.84 -45.34
CA LYS A 48 46.18 -43.53 -45.03
C LYS A 48 46.05 -45.06 -45.00
N GLY A 49 44.85 -45.57 -44.73
CA GLY A 49 44.56 -47.00 -44.79
C GLY A 49 44.69 -47.60 -46.20
N PHE A 50 44.51 -46.79 -47.26
CA PHE A 50 44.71 -47.26 -48.63
C PHE A 50 46.17 -47.61 -48.91
N ASP A 51 47.13 -46.86 -48.40
CA ASP A 51 48.56 -47.13 -48.64
C ASP A 51 48.93 -48.55 -48.18
N ALA A 52 48.47 -48.96 -47.00
CA ALA A 52 48.73 -50.30 -46.45
C ALA A 52 48.05 -51.41 -47.27
N ILE A 53 46.85 -51.17 -47.81
CA ILE A 53 46.12 -52.15 -48.63
C ILE A 53 46.69 -52.21 -50.05
N ASP A 54 47.06 -51.07 -50.63
CA ASP A 54 47.64 -50.96 -51.97
C ASP A 54 49.04 -51.60 -52.01
N GLU A 55 49.85 -51.45 -50.95
CA GLU A 55 51.10 -52.19 -50.79
C GLU A 55 50.85 -53.71 -50.73
N ARG A 56 49.83 -54.16 -50.01
CA ARG A 56 49.44 -55.59 -49.94
C ARG A 56 49.01 -56.12 -51.30
N ILE A 57 48.24 -55.35 -52.07
CA ILE A 57 47.81 -55.70 -53.44
C ILE A 57 49.02 -55.79 -54.38
N ALA A 58 49.92 -54.80 -54.33
CA ALA A 58 51.13 -54.76 -55.16
C ALA A 58 52.05 -55.95 -54.86
N TYR A 59 52.24 -56.27 -53.57
CA TYR A 59 53.05 -57.40 -53.13
C TYR A 59 52.47 -58.73 -53.62
N PHE A 60 51.22 -59.07 -53.27
CA PHE A 60 50.65 -60.38 -53.63
C PHE A 60 50.34 -60.52 -55.14
N GLY A 61 50.04 -59.43 -55.84
CA GLY A 61 49.84 -59.44 -57.29
C GLY A 61 51.12 -59.64 -58.10
N GLY A 62 52.29 -59.35 -57.50
CA GLY A 62 53.60 -59.47 -58.14
C GLY A 62 54.31 -60.83 -57.95
N ILE A 63 53.75 -61.74 -57.15
CA ILE A 63 54.41 -63.04 -56.86
C ILE A 63 54.10 -64.05 -57.98
N PRO A 64 55.11 -64.46 -58.80
CA PRO A 64 54.91 -65.47 -59.84
C PRO A 64 54.69 -66.86 -59.23
N ARG A 65 54.11 -67.79 -60.01
CA ARG A 65 53.87 -69.18 -59.58
C ARG A 65 55.15 -69.90 -59.13
N MET A 66 56.26 -69.57 -59.79
CA MET A 66 57.59 -70.09 -59.50
C MET A 66 58.60 -68.97 -59.70
N ASN A 67 59.59 -68.86 -58.82
CA ASN A 67 60.75 -68.00 -59.05
C ASN A 67 61.76 -68.68 -60.00
N ASP A 68 62.79 -67.94 -60.43
CA ASP A 68 63.78 -68.43 -61.40
C ASP A 68 64.52 -69.70 -60.91
N TRP A 69 64.81 -69.78 -59.61
CA TRP A 69 65.48 -70.92 -58.98
C TRP A 69 64.58 -72.15 -58.88
N GLU A 70 63.30 -71.97 -58.59
CA GLU A 70 62.29 -73.04 -58.57
C GLU A 70 62.04 -73.58 -59.98
N THR A 71 62.06 -72.71 -60.99
CA THR A 71 61.97 -73.09 -62.42
C THR A 71 63.18 -73.89 -62.86
N ALA A 72 64.38 -73.43 -62.53
CA ALA A 72 65.61 -74.19 -62.76
C ALA A 72 65.61 -75.53 -62.02
N GLY A 73 65.12 -75.57 -60.78
CA GLY A 73 64.99 -76.78 -59.97
C GLY A 73 64.09 -77.84 -60.63
N VAL A 74 62.94 -77.43 -61.17
CA VAL A 74 62.02 -78.32 -61.89
C VAL A 74 62.62 -78.83 -63.21
N VAL A 75 63.37 -77.98 -63.93
CA VAL A 75 64.09 -78.39 -65.16
C VAL A 75 65.18 -79.41 -64.84
N VAL A 76 65.97 -79.19 -63.78
CA VAL A 76 67.03 -80.11 -63.36
C VAL A 76 66.44 -81.44 -62.87
N HIS A 77 65.35 -81.44 -62.11
CA HIS A 77 64.63 -82.67 -61.73
C HIS A 77 64.07 -83.42 -62.95
N GLY A 78 63.56 -82.69 -63.96
CA GLY A 78 63.09 -83.27 -65.23
C GLY A 78 64.21 -83.87 -66.07
N LEU A 79 65.37 -83.21 -66.16
CA LEU A 79 66.58 -83.76 -66.79
C LEU A 79 67.09 -84.99 -66.04
N GLY A 80 67.06 -84.98 -64.71
CA GLY A 80 67.38 -86.13 -63.86
C GLY A 80 66.50 -87.35 -64.15
N LEU A 81 65.18 -87.15 -64.29
CA LEU A 81 64.24 -88.19 -64.71
C LEU A 81 64.58 -88.79 -66.09
N ILE A 82 64.92 -87.96 -67.09
CA ILE A 82 65.31 -88.44 -68.43
C ILE A 82 66.61 -89.24 -68.38
N SER A 83 67.60 -88.76 -67.62
CA SER A 83 68.87 -89.46 -67.43
C SER A 83 68.71 -90.79 -66.69
N GLU A 84 67.80 -90.88 -65.71
CA GLU A 84 67.54 -92.10 -64.95
C GLU A 84 66.75 -93.15 -65.74
N ILE A 85 65.85 -92.73 -66.65
CA ILE A 85 65.22 -93.58 -67.68
C ILE A 85 66.28 -94.16 -68.63
N LEU A 86 67.23 -93.34 -69.09
CA LEU A 86 68.34 -93.80 -69.94
C LEU A 86 69.24 -94.80 -69.20
N ALA A 87 69.55 -94.57 -67.92
CA ALA A 87 70.35 -95.47 -67.09
C ALA A 87 69.65 -96.82 -66.80
N THR A 88 68.32 -96.81 -66.60
CA THR A 88 67.52 -98.05 -66.43
C THR A 88 67.43 -98.86 -67.72
N VAL A 89 67.29 -98.22 -68.89
CA VAL A 89 67.32 -98.89 -70.19
C VAL A 89 68.71 -99.48 -70.48
N LEU A 90 69.79 -98.73 -70.21
CA LEU A 90 71.16 -99.22 -70.39
C LEU A 90 71.47 -100.44 -69.51
N SER A 91 70.94 -100.48 -68.28
CA SER A 91 71.09 -101.64 -67.38
C SER A 91 70.35 -102.89 -67.89
N ALA A 92 69.28 -102.74 -68.68
CA ALA A 92 68.55 -103.86 -69.29
C ALA A 92 69.31 -104.51 -70.47
N VAL A 93 70.18 -103.74 -71.16
CA VAL A 93 70.97 -104.22 -72.31
C VAL A 93 72.22 -105.01 -71.88
N ALA A 94 72.66 -104.90 -70.62
CA ALA A 94 73.75 -105.72 -70.08
C ALA A 94 73.37 -107.21 -69.87
N GLY A 95 72.07 -107.52 -69.80
CA GLY A 95 71.56 -108.87 -69.56
C GLY A 95 71.94 -109.91 -70.62
N PRO A 96 71.79 -109.65 -71.93
CA PRO A 96 72.15 -110.60 -72.99
C PRO A 96 73.66 -110.74 -73.24
N SER A 97 74.46 -109.72 -72.94
CA SER A 97 75.92 -109.72 -73.18
C SER A 97 76.71 -110.69 -72.30
N HIS A 98 76.14 -111.17 -71.20
CA HIS A 98 76.76 -112.20 -70.36
C HIS A 98 76.58 -113.65 -70.89
N LEU A 99 76.02 -113.85 -72.09
CA LEU A 99 75.74 -115.18 -72.67
C LEU A 99 76.77 -115.69 -73.70
N ILE A 100 77.83 -114.92 -74.03
CA ILE A 100 78.84 -115.29 -75.04
C ILE A 100 80.10 -115.90 -74.37
N PRO A 101 80.56 -117.12 -74.74
CA PRO A 101 81.73 -117.77 -74.12
C PRO A 101 83.09 -117.32 -74.71
N GLN A 102 84.16 -117.36 -73.90
CA GLN A 102 85.53 -117.03 -74.28
C GLN A 102 86.30 -118.23 -74.88
N ILE A 103 87.24 -117.98 -75.82
CA ILE A 103 88.13 -118.99 -76.45
C ILE A 103 89.60 -118.60 -76.23
N GLU A 104 90.46 -119.57 -75.91
CA GLU A 104 91.91 -119.42 -75.64
C GLU A 104 92.72 -120.45 -76.46
N ALA A 105 93.85 -120.08 -77.09
CA ALA A 105 94.71 -120.98 -77.87
C ALA A 105 96.21 -120.61 -77.79
N GLY A 106 97.08 -121.59 -77.47
CA GLY A 106 98.54 -121.45 -77.41
C GLY A 106 99.26 -122.72 -77.89
N ALA A 107 100.41 -122.57 -78.55
CA ALA A 107 101.21 -123.67 -79.10
C ALA A 107 102.46 -123.95 -78.24
N ALA A 108 102.61 -125.20 -77.78
CA ALA A 108 103.83 -125.73 -77.18
C ALA A 108 104.85 -126.08 -78.28
N GLY A 109 106.09 -125.61 -78.14
CA GLY A 109 107.20 -125.91 -79.05
C GLY A 109 108.31 -126.73 -78.41
N PHE A 110 108.56 -127.93 -78.93
CA PHE A 110 109.90 -128.36 -79.38
C PHE A 110 109.69 -128.98 -80.78
N GLY A 111 109.79 -128.15 -81.82
CA GLY A 111 109.50 -128.48 -83.24
C GLY A 111 108.00 -128.74 -83.52
N GLY A 112 107.21 -127.71 -83.85
CA GLY A 112 105.75 -127.68 -83.60
C GLY A 112 104.74 -128.04 -84.71
N SER A 113 103.47 -128.19 -84.28
CA SER A 113 102.17 -127.69 -84.83
C SER A 113 101.03 -127.89 -83.76
N PRO A 114 99.91 -127.10 -83.72
CA PRO A 114 99.11 -126.78 -82.50
C PRO A 114 97.69 -127.43 -82.35
N THR A 115 97.07 -127.37 -81.14
CA THR A 115 95.65 -127.79 -80.83
C THR A 115 94.92 -126.85 -79.83
N LEU A 116 93.56 -126.84 -79.81
CA LEU A 116 92.65 -125.80 -79.24
C LEU A 116 91.56 -126.39 -78.30
N THR A 117 91.15 -125.70 -77.21
CA THR A 117 90.15 -126.16 -76.20
C THR A 117 89.11 -125.08 -75.81
N VAL A 118 87.86 -125.47 -75.50
CA VAL A 118 86.73 -124.56 -75.14
C VAL A 118 85.96 -125.06 -73.87
N LYS A 119 85.50 -124.18 -72.97
CA LYS A 119 84.69 -124.49 -71.74
C LYS A 119 83.45 -123.58 -71.58
N PHE A 120 82.37 -124.08 -70.94
CA PHE A 120 81.09 -123.37 -70.65
C PHE A 120 80.51 -123.74 -69.26
N GLY A 121 80.06 -122.79 -68.41
CA GLY A 121 79.33 -123.09 -67.15
C GLY A 121 78.97 -121.91 -66.18
N GLY A 122 77.87 -122.08 -65.41
CA GLY A 122 77.59 -121.58 -64.04
C GLY A 122 77.30 -120.08 -63.75
N THR A 123 78.20 -119.17 -64.12
CA THR A 123 78.20 -117.76 -63.68
C THR A 123 77.24 -116.85 -64.45
N ASN A 124 76.61 -117.35 -65.51
CA ASN A 124 75.81 -116.55 -66.45
C ASN A 124 74.32 -116.41 -66.06
N VAL A 125 73.83 -117.09 -65.01
CA VAL A 125 72.40 -117.06 -64.60
C VAL A 125 72.14 -116.12 -63.41
N GLY A 126 73.09 -115.96 -62.47
CA GLY A 126 72.94 -115.06 -61.31
C GLY A 126 73.07 -113.57 -61.64
N SER A 127 73.88 -113.24 -62.65
CA SER A 127 74.06 -111.86 -63.16
C SER A 127 72.83 -111.34 -63.91
N ALA A 128 72.04 -112.22 -64.55
CA ALA A 128 70.81 -111.84 -65.24
C ALA A 128 69.66 -111.46 -64.28
N ALA A 129 69.52 -112.16 -63.15
CA ALA A 129 68.49 -111.86 -62.14
C ALA A 129 68.76 -110.54 -61.38
N GLY A 130 70.02 -110.24 -61.06
CA GLY A 130 70.42 -108.95 -60.46
C GLY A 130 70.15 -107.75 -61.38
N SER A 131 70.31 -107.93 -62.69
CA SER A 131 70.01 -106.91 -63.71
C SER A 131 68.51 -106.58 -63.78
N PHE A 132 67.64 -107.58 -63.59
CA PHE A 132 66.18 -107.38 -63.52
C PHE A 132 65.72 -106.69 -62.23
N ALA A 133 66.34 -106.98 -61.08
CA ALA A 133 66.06 -106.25 -59.83
C ALA A 133 66.50 -104.78 -59.90
N ALA A 134 67.61 -104.50 -60.58
CA ALA A 134 68.07 -103.13 -60.86
C ALA A 134 67.09 -102.36 -61.76
N LEU A 135 66.47 -103.04 -62.74
CA LEU A 135 65.42 -102.45 -63.58
C LEU A 135 64.20 -102.01 -62.74
N PHE A 136 63.67 -102.88 -61.86
CA PHE A 136 62.52 -102.55 -61.02
C PHE A 136 62.83 -101.52 -59.93
N ASN A 137 64.03 -101.54 -59.34
CA ASN A 137 64.48 -100.50 -58.40
C ASN A 137 64.67 -99.14 -59.09
N GLY A 138 65.19 -99.11 -60.32
CA GLY A 138 65.30 -97.89 -61.10
C GLY A 138 63.94 -97.37 -61.58
N LEU A 139 63.00 -98.24 -61.97
CA LEU A 139 61.61 -97.86 -62.24
C LEU A 139 60.91 -97.30 -60.99
N ALA A 140 61.14 -97.88 -59.80
CA ALA A 140 60.63 -97.37 -58.54
C ALA A 140 61.25 -96.01 -58.17
N GLY A 141 62.56 -95.82 -58.42
CA GLY A 141 63.25 -94.54 -58.28
C GLY A 141 62.66 -93.46 -59.19
N ILE A 142 62.44 -93.77 -60.47
CA ILE A 142 61.77 -92.87 -61.44
C ILE A 142 60.36 -92.48 -60.98
N LEU A 143 59.57 -93.45 -60.49
CA LEU A 143 58.22 -93.18 -59.99
C LEU A 143 58.24 -92.34 -58.69
N HIS A 144 59.19 -92.55 -57.79
CA HIS A 144 59.34 -91.78 -56.55
C HIS A 144 59.86 -90.35 -56.83
N GLN A 145 60.80 -90.19 -57.76
CA GLN A 145 61.32 -88.90 -58.23
C GLN A 145 60.22 -88.10 -58.96
N GLY A 146 59.45 -88.78 -59.82
CA GLY A 146 58.27 -88.23 -60.48
C GLY A 146 57.16 -87.84 -59.49
N GLY A 147 56.94 -88.64 -58.45
CA GLY A 147 56.03 -88.36 -57.34
C GLY A 147 56.41 -87.10 -56.56
N HIS A 148 57.69 -86.96 -56.17
CA HIS A 148 58.20 -85.75 -55.51
C HIS A 148 58.10 -84.51 -56.40
N MET A 149 58.36 -84.63 -57.71
CA MET A 149 58.19 -83.51 -58.65
C MET A 149 56.72 -83.07 -58.75
N LEU A 150 55.78 -84.02 -58.79
CA LEU A 150 54.34 -83.73 -58.79
C LEU A 150 53.86 -83.12 -57.48
N GLU A 151 54.36 -83.59 -56.33
CA GLU A 151 54.07 -83.01 -55.02
C GLU A 151 54.58 -81.57 -54.92
N THR A 152 55.82 -81.32 -55.39
CA THR A 152 56.44 -79.99 -55.45
C THR A 152 55.64 -79.03 -56.36
N GLN A 153 55.20 -79.51 -57.54
CA GLN A 153 54.30 -78.76 -58.42
C GLN A 153 52.93 -78.48 -57.78
N GLY A 154 52.40 -79.43 -57.00
CA GLY A 154 51.18 -79.26 -56.22
C GLY A 154 51.31 -78.21 -55.13
N MET A 155 52.46 -78.14 -54.44
CA MET A 155 52.77 -77.12 -53.44
C MET A 155 52.88 -75.72 -54.06
N TYR A 156 53.58 -75.56 -55.18
CA TYR A 156 53.66 -74.26 -55.90
C TYR A 156 52.29 -73.79 -56.37
N THR A 157 51.46 -74.71 -56.88
CA THR A 157 50.10 -74.39 -57.30
C THR A 157 49.25 -73.95 -56.11
N ARG A 158 49.28 -74.65 -54.97
CA ARG A 158 48.57 -74.23 -53.75
C ARG A 158 49.07 -72.89 -53.19
N GLN A 159 50.37 -72.64 -53.25
CA GLN A 159 50.95 -71.38 -52.79
C GLN A 159 50.58 -70.21 -53.69
N TYR A 160 50.59 -70.43 -55.01
CA TYR A 160 50.09 -69.47 -55.99
C TYR A 160 48.58 -69.20 -55.79
N ASP A 161 47.76 -70.24 -55.64
CA ASP A 161 46.32 -70.10 -55.37
C ASP A 161 46.05 -69.35 -54.07
N ARG A 162 46.84 -69.60 -53.02
CA ARG A 162 46.79 -68.85 -51.75
C ARG A 162 47.16 -67.38 -51.95
N ASN A 163 48.22 -67.09 -52.69
CA ASN A 163 48.63 -65.70 -52.97
C ASN A 163 47.58 -64.97 -53.83
N GLN A 164 46.99 -65.65 -54.81
CA GLN A 164 45.87 -65.12 -55.62
C GLN A 164 44.62 -64.90 -54.77
N HIS A 165 44.35 -65.76 -53.79
CA HIS A 165 43.28 -65.56 -52.83
C HIS A 165 43.53 -64.33 -51.96
N GLU A 166 44.73 -64.18 -51.38
CA GLU A 166 45.13 -63.01 -50.58
C GLU A 166 45.08 -61.70 -51.39
N PHE A 167 45.49 -61.74 -52.65
CA PHE A 167 45.34 -60.63 -53.59
C PHE A 167 43.86 -60.26 -53.80
N THR A 168 43.01 -61.26 -54.02
CA THR A 168 41.55 -61.06 -54.19
C THR A 168 40.90 -60.52 -52.92
N VAL A 169 41.31 -61.01 -51.74
CA VAL A 169 40.85 -60.50 -50.44
C VAL A 169 41.29 -59.05 -50.25
N ALA A 170 42.56 -58.73 -50.52
CA ALA A 170 43.05 -57.36 -50.42
C ALA A 170 42.32 -56.38 -51.36
N GLN A 171 41.95 -56.81 -52.58
CA GLN A 171 41.08 -56.01 -53.45
C GLN A 171 39.69 -55.76 -52.87
N LYS A 172 39.09 -56.77 -52.21
CA LYS A 172 37.80 -56.61 -51.53
C LYS A 172 37.91 -55.72 -50.30
N ASP A 173 39.00 -55.84 -49.52
CA ASP A 173 39.29 -54.97 -48.39
C ASP A 173 39.45 -53.51 -48.85
N ARG A 174 40.12 -53.28 -49.98
CA ARG A 174 40.22 -51.95 -50.63
C ARG A 174 38.86 -51.40 -51.02
N ALA A 175 38.03 -52.21 -51.67
CA ALA A 175 36.67 -51.82 -52.03
C ALA A 175 35.81 -51.50 -50.79
N HIS A 176 35.96 -52.28 -49.72
CA HIS A 176 35.29 -52.04 -48.44
C HIS A 176 35.73 -50.71 -47.82
N LEU A 177 37.03 -50.44 -47.75
CA LEU A 177 37.57 -49.18 -47.24
C LEU A 177 37.12 -47.98 -48.09
N SER A 178 36.97 -48.16 -49.41
CA SER A 178 36.40 -47.12 -50.29
C SER A 178 34.94 -46.79 -49.98
N ALA A 179 34.11 -47.80 -49.69
CA ALA A 179 32.74 -47.58 -49.26
C ALA A 179 32.68 -46.90 -47.87
N GLN A 180 33.60 -47.24 -46.96
CA GLN A 180 33.71 -46.58 -45.66
C GLN A 180 34.15 -45.11 -45.80
N LEU A 181 35.11 -44.81 -46.69
CA LEU A 181 35.54 -43.44 -46.94
C LEU A 181 34.40 -42.58 -47.50
N GLU A 182 33.63 -43.11 -48.47
CA GLU A 182 32.45 -42.41 -48.98
C GLU A 182 31.39 -42.17 -47.88
N ALA A 183 31.14 -43.15 -47.01
CA ALA A 183 30.28 -42.96 -45.84
C ALA A 183 30.82 -41.89 -44.87
N SER A 184 32.15 -41.80 -44.72
CA SER A 184 32.81 -40.79 -43.89
C SER A 184 32.68 -39.38 -44.49
N LYS A 185 32.81 -39.24 -45.82
CA LYS A 185 32.52 -37.97 -46.54
C LYS A 185 31.08 -37.51 -46.33
N VAL A 186 30.12 -38.43 -46.36
CA VAL A 186 28.72 -38.12 -46.02
C VAL A 186 28.60 -37.65 -44.57
N ARG A 187 29.32 -38.25 -43.60
CA ARG A 187 29.34 -37.77 -42.20
C ARG A 187 29.90 -36.36 -42.07
N ILE A 188 30.96 -36.01 -42.82
CA ILE A 188 31.48 -34.65 -42.85
C ILE A 188 30.39 -33.69 -43.34
N THR A 189 29.73 -34.02 -44.46
CA THR A 189 28.64 -33.19 -45.01
C THR A 189 27.49 -33.04 -44.00
N ILE A 190 27.12 -34.09 -43.28
CA ILE A 190 26.11 -34.04 -42.21
C ILE A 190 26.57 -33.10 -41.09
N ALA A 191 27.80 -33.22 -40.60
CA ALA A 191 28.34 -32.37 -39.54
C ALA A 191 28.41 -30.89 -39.95
N GLU A 192 28.76 -30.61 -41.21
CA GLU A 192 28.73 -29.27 -41.79
C GLU A 192 27.30 -28.70 -41.83
N LYS A 193 26.31 -29.50 -42.27
CA LYS A 193 24.91 -29.10 -42.27
C LYS A 193 24.32 -28.93 -40.87
N GLU A 194 24.76 -29.74 -39.89
CA GLU A 194 24.40 -29.56 -38.48
C GLU A 194 24.97 -28.24 -37.93
N LEU A 195 26.19 -27.86 -38.30
CA LEU A 195 26.76 -26.57 -37.92
C LEU A 195 25.97 -25.40 -38.55
N GLU A 196 25.67 -25.46 -39.84
CA GLU A 196 24.88 -24.43 -40.53
C GLU A 196 23.47 -24.29 -39.91
N ALA A 197 22.81 -25.41 -39.60
CA ALA A 197 21.51 -25.40 -38.91
C ALA A 197 21.61 -24.83 -37.49
N HIS A 198 22.73 -25.07 -36.79
CA HIS A 198 23.00 -24.52 -35.47
C HIS A 198 23.24 -23.02 -35.51
N GLU A 199 23.98 -22.51 -36.51
CA GLU A 199 24.19 -21.08 -36.73
C GLU A 199 22.86 -20.36 -37.02
N LEU A 200 21.99 -20.95 -37.85
CA LEU A 200 20.63 -20.41 -38.07
C LEU A 200 19.79 -20.40 -36.77
N HIS A 201 19.96 -21.41 -35.91
CA HIS A 201 19.29 -21.43 -34.61
C HIS A 201 19.79 -20.31 -33.69
N ILE A 202 21.10 -20.04 -33.68
CA ILE A 202 21.69 -18.90 -32.97
C ILE A 202 21.08 -17.59 -33.48
N ASP A 203 20.95 -17.41 -34.78
CA ASP A 203 20.34 -16.20 -35.36
C ASP A 203 18.89 -16.01 -34.89
N HIS A 204 18.08 -17.08 -34.83
CA HIS A 204 16.71 -17.02 -34.33
C HIS A 204 16.64 -16.67 -32.83
N VAL A 205 17.51 -17.27 -32.01
CA VAL A 205 17.58 -16.99 -30.57
C VAL A 205 18.06 -15.54 -30.35
N GLY A 206 19.06 -15.09 -31.11
CA GLY A 206 19.54 -13.71 -31.11
C GLY A 206 18.48 -12.69 -31.51
N ALA A 207 17.70 -12.97 -32.57
CA ALA A 207 16.59 -12.12 -32.99
C ALA A 207 15.50 -12.00 -31.91
N THR A 208 15.25 -13.09 -31.18
CA THR A 208 14.28 -13.10 -30.05
C THR A 208 14.78 -12.23 -28.89
N ALA A 209 16.06 -12.35 -28.52
CA ALA A 209 16.68 -11.53 -27.49
C ALA A 209 16.66 -10.04 -27.86
N GLU A 210 16.98 -9.70 -29.11
CA GLU A 210 16.95 -8.32 -29.60
C GLU A 210 15.53 -7.75 -29.62
N TYR A 211 14.53 -8.56 -29.98
CA TYR A 211 13.13 -8.16 -29.88
C TYR A 211 12.70 -7.86 -28.43
N LEU A 212 13.06 -8.72 -27.47
CA LEU A 212 12.76 -8.49 -26.05
C LEU A 212 13.39 -7.20 -25.51
N LYS A 213 14.56 -6.82 -26.03
CA LYS A 213 15.26 -5.59 -25.68
C LYS A 213 14.63 -4.35 -26.33
N SER A 214 14.28 -4.44 -27.60
CA SER A 214 13.82 -3.30 -28.43
C SER A 214 12.32 -3.05 -28.40
N LYS A 215 11.50 -4.04 -28.00
CA LYS A 215 10.04 -3.87 -27.89
C LYS A 215 9.69 -2.70 -26.97
N TYR A 216 8.57 -2.04 -27.27
CA TYR A 216 8.13 -0.87 -26.48
C TYR A 216 7.81 -1.23 -25.02
N THR A 217 7.07 -2.32 -24.78
CA THR A 217 6.76 -2.81 -23.43
C THR A 217 7.90 -3.64 -22.86
N ASN A 218 9.09 -3.05 -22.78
CA ASN A 218 10.28 -3.66 -22.19
C ASN A 218 10.39 -3.36 -20.69
N GLN A 219 11.43 -3.92 -20.06
CA GLN A 219 11.72 -3.70 -18.64
C GLN A 219 11.83 -2.21 -18.28
N GLN A 220 12.48 -1.39 -19.13
CA GLN A 220 12.70 0.04 -18.86
C GLN A 220 11.38 0.82 -18.75
N LEU A 221 10.41 0.52 -19.61
CA LEU A 221 9.08 1.12 -19.53
C LEU A 221 8.39 0.77 -18.21
N TYR A 222 8.44 -0.50 -17.80
CA TYR A 222 7.83 -0.93 -16.55
C TYR A 222 8.54 -0.34 -15.32
N ASP A 223 9.88 -0.20 -15.35
CA ASP A 223 10.65 0.48 -14.31
C ASP A 223 10.23 1.96 -14.17
N TRP A 224 10.14 2.68 -15.28
CA TRP A 224 9.64 4.06 -15.30
C TRP A 224 8.21 4.15 -14.76
N MET A 225 7.33 3.25 -15.21
CA MET A 225 5.92 3.21 -14.78
C MET A 225 5.80 2.92 -13.28
N VAL A 226 6.60 2.01 -12.73
CA VAL A 226 6.65 1.74 -11.29
C VAL A 226 7.06 3.00 -10.52
N GLY A 227 8.03 3.78 -11.01
CA GLY A 227 8.43 5.05 -10.39
C GLY A 227 7.32 6.11 -10.40
N GLN A 228 6.64 6.29 -11.53
CA GLN A 228 5.51 7.23 -11.65
C GLN A 228 4.33 6.80 -10.78
N LEU A 229 3.95 5.52 -10.85
CA LEU A 229 2.85 4.96 -10.07
C LEU A 229 3.12 5.03 -8.57
N ALA A 230 4.35 4.78 -8.12
CA ALA A 230 4.69 4.89 -6.70
C ALA A 230 4.44 6.31 -6.16
N THR A 231 4.80 7.33 -6.95
CA THR A 231 4.62 8.74 -6.57
C THR A 231 3.13 9.10 -6.46
N VAL A 232 2.34 8.75 -7.48
CA VAL A 232 0.89 9.02 -7.48
C VAL A 232 0.18 8.24 -6.39
N TYR A 233 0.55 6.96 -6.20
CA TYR A 233 -0.03 6.08 -5.20
C TYR A 233 0.20 6.59 -3.77
N PHE A 234 1.41 7.05 -3.44
CA PHE A 234 1.69 7.63 -2.13
C PHE A 234 0.91 8.92 -1.87
N ARG A 235 0.83 9.82 -2.86
CA ARG A 235 0.04 11.07 -2.73
C ARG A 235 -1.45 10.79 -2.55
N ALA A 236 -2.00 9.85 -3.31
CA ALA A 236 -3.38 9.43 -3.17
C ALA A 236 -3.65 8.83 -1.78
N TYR A 237 -2.72 8.03 -1.26
CA TYR A 237 -2.79 7.52 0.11
C TYR A 237 -2.79 8.63 1.15
N GLN A 238 -1.90 9.63 1.04
CA GLN A 238 -1.85 10.77 1.96
C GLN A 238 -3.18 11.53 1.99
N LEU A 239 -3.73 11.84 0.81
CA LEU A 239 -5.03 12.51 0.70
C LEU A 239 -6.15 11.67 1.34
N ALA A 240 -6.20 10.37 1.05
CA ALA A 240 -7.20 9.48 1.63
C ALA A 240 -7.07 9.37 3.16
N TYR A 241 -5.85 9.33 3.68
CA TYR A 241 -5.57 9.34 5.12
C TYR A 241 -6.04 10.64 5.77
N ASP A 242 -5.71 11.79 5.18
CA ASP A 242 -6.11 13.10 5.68
C ASP A 242 -7.63 13.26 5.70
N MET A 243 -8.31 12.80 4.64
CA MET A 243 -9.78 12.77 4.59
C MET A 243 -10.37 11.82 5.65
N GLY A 244 -9.77 10.64 5.85
CA GLY A 244 -10.17 9.72 6.91
C GLY A 244 -10.03 10.35 8.30
N LYS A 245 -8.95 11.11 8.54
CA LYS A 245 -8.74 11.86 9.78
C LYS A 245 -9.74 13.01 9.95
N GLN A 246 -10.13 13.69 8.87
CA GLN A 246 -11.20 14.68 8.94
C GLN A 246 -12.55 14.06 9.30
N ALA A 247 -12.86 12.89 8.73
CA ALA A 247 -14.07 12.15 9.07
C ALA A 247 -14.08 11.68 10.54
N GLU A 248 -12.94 11.22 11.07
CA GLU A 248 -12.80 10.88 12.49
C GLU A 248 -13.02 12.10 13.40
N ARG A 249 -12.50 13.28 13.03
CA ARG A 249 -12.74 14.51 13.78
C ARG A 249 -14.20 14.93 13.75
N ALA A 250 -14.88 14.78 12.61
CA ALA A 250 -16.32 15.04 12.51
C ALA A 250 -17.13 14.05 13.36
N PHE A 251 -16.76 12.77 13.35
CA PHE A 251 -17.36 11.74 14.21
C PHE A 251 -17.21 12.08 15.71
N GLU A 252 -16.01 12.45 16.15
CA GLU A 252 -15.74 12.86 17.53
C GLU A 252 -16.52 14.12 17.90
N TYR A 253 -16.59 15.08 16.97
CA TYR A 253 -17.34 16.32 17.16
C TYR A 253 -18.84 16.06 17.31
N GLU A 254 -19.46 15.28 16.43
CA GLU A 254 -20.90 15.04 16.47
C GLU A 254 -21.34 14.27 17.72
N LEU A 255 -20.58 13.26 18.12
CA LEU A 255 -20.88 12.47 19.31
C LEU A 255 -20.43 13.15 20.61
N GLY A 256 -19.62 14.21 20.53
CA GLY A 256 -19.08 14.99 21.64
C GLY A 256 -17.87 14.34 22.31
N ALA A 257 -17.08 15.10 23.08
CA ALA A 257 -15.87 14.57 23.69
C ALA A 257 -16.13 13.37 24.63
N ASP A 258 -15.40 12.28 24.42
CA ASP A 258 -15.46 11.08 25.24
C ASP A 258 -14.10 10.39 25.22
N SER A 259 -13.35 10.52 26.32
CA SER A 259 -12.00 9.97 26.46
C SER A 259 -11.94 8.44 26.43
N SER A 260 -13.08 7.75 26.51
CA SER A 260 -13.14 6.29 26.46
C SER A 260 -13.24 5.73 25.04
N ARG A 261 -13.51 6.58 24.03
CA ARG A 261 -13.68 6.11 22.66
C ARG A 261 -12.35 5.75 22.00
N PRO A 262 -12.30 4.64 21.24
CA PRO A 262 -11.10 4.27 20.52
C PRO A 262 -10.87 5.20 19.33
N THR A 263 -9.60 5.47 19.03
CA THR A 263 -9.19 6.06 17.75
C THR A 263 -9.32 4.98 16.67
N PHE A 264 -10.03 5.27 15.59
CA PHE A 264 -10.26 4.37 14.47
C PHE A 264 -9.15 4.50 13.42
N VAL A 265 -8.83 5.72 13.00
CA VAL A 265 -7.86 5.96 11.93
C VAL A 265 -6.45 5.99 12.52
N GLN A 266 -5.69 4.92 12.33
CA GLN A 266 -4.36 4.76 12.91
C GLN A 266 -3.25 5.23 11.98
N PHE A 267 -2.13 5.70 12.55
CA PHE A 267 -0.93 5.94 11.73
C PHE A 267 -0.29 4.60 11.33
N GLY A 268 0.39 4.56 10.18
CA GLY A 268 1.19 3.40 9.77
C GLY A 268 0.48 2.37 8.88
N TYR A 269 -0.63 2.74 8.22
CA TYR A 269 -1.21 1.89 7.17
C TYR A 269 -0.24 1.64 6.01
N TRP A 270 0.65 2.60 5.74
CA TRP A 270 1.68 2.52 4.71
C TRP A 270 2.90 1.71 5.16
N ASP A 271 3.13 0.57 4.53
CA ASP A 271 4.34 -0.24 4.70
C ASP A 271 5.36 0.05 3.58
N SER A 272 6.42 0.79 3.91
CA SER A 272 7.48 1.14 2.96
C SER A 272 8.23 -0.09 2.40
N LEU A 273 8.34 -1.19 3.16
CA LEU A 273 9.00 -2.42 2.69
C LEU A 273 8.17 -3.12 1.61
N LYS A 274 6.86 -2.91 1.61
CA LYS A 274 5.91 -3.50 0.65
C LYS A 274 5.30 -2.46 -0.30
N LYS A 275 5.98 -1.32 -0.49
CA LYS A 275 5.53 -0.23 -1.38
C LYS A 275 4.10 0.26 -1.10
N GLY A 276 3.66 0.20 0.16
CA GLY A 276 2.34 0.62 0.59
C GLY A 276 1.18 -0.26 0.11
N LEU A 277 1.45 -1.47 -0.40
CA LEU A 277 0.40 -2.39 -0.82
C LEU A 277 -0.53 -2.71 0.36
N LEU A 278 -1.83 -2.81 0.08
CA LEU A 278 -2.90 -3.05 1.06
C LEU A 278 -3.20 -1.91 2.06
N ALA A 279 -2.58 -0.74 1.91
CA ALA A 279 -2.84 0.40 2.79
C ALA A 279 -4.30 0.88 2.68
N GLY A 280 -4.88 0.87 1.48
CA GLY A 280 -6.26 1.31 1.25
C GLY A 280 -7.30 0.37 1.85
N GLU A 281 -7.08 -0.94 1.78
CA GLU A 281 -7.95 -1.98 2.34
C GLU A 281 -8.00 -1.88 3.87
N ARG A 282 -6.84 -1.63 4.51
CA ARG A 282 -6.76 -1.40 5.95
C ARG A 282 -7.50 -0.14 6.38
N LEU A 283 -7.26 0.97 5.69
CA LEU A 283 -7.98 2.23 5.93
C LEU A 283 -9.49 2.05 5.76
N THR A 284 -9.92 1.36 4.71
CA THR A 284 -11.35 1.10 4.44
C THR A 284 -11.98 0.26 5.55
N ALA A 285 -11.29 -0.77 6.05
CA ALA A 285 -11.80 -1.59 7.14
C ALA A 285 -12.01 -0.78 8.43
N ASP A 286 -11.09 0.13 8.76
CA ASP A 286 -11.23 0.98 9.94
C ASP A 286 -12.30 2.07 9.77
N LEU A 287 -12.46 2.63 8.56
CA LEU A 287 -13.59 3.52 8.24
C LEU A 287 -14.95 2.82 8.41
N ARG A 288 -15.06 1.55 8.02
CA ARG A 288 -16.29 0.77 8.24
C ARG A 288 -16.54 0.46 9.71
N ARG A 289 -15.50 0.26 10.51
CA ARG A 289 -15.62 0.13 11.97
C ARG A 289 -16.11 1.43 12.60
N MET A 290 -15.60 2.57 12.16
CA MET A 290 -16.02 3.89 12.60
C MET A 290 -17.50 4.15 12.25
N GLU A 291 -17.91 3.82 11.03
CA GLU A 291 -19.31 3.91 10.59
C GLU A 291 -20.24 3.03 11.45
N ALA A 292 -19.86 1.78 11.71
CA ALA A 292 -20.64 0.89 12.58
C ALA A 292 -20.77 1.43 14.00
N ALA A 293 -19.69 1.98 14.56
CA ALA A 293 -19.70 2.61 15.89
C ALA A 293 -20.58 3.86 15.93
N TYR A 294 -20.59 4.65 14.84
CA TYR A 294 -21.47 5.82 14.72
C TYR A 294 -22.93 5.41 14.76
N LEU A 295 -23.32 4.39 13.99
CA LEU A 295 -24.70 3.92 13.95
C LEU A 295 -25.20 3.35 15.28
N ASP A 296 -24.33 2.74 16.10
CA ASP A 296 -24.71 2.23 17.43
C ASP A 296 -24.82 3.35 18.49
N THR A 297 -23.90 4.32 18.42
CA THR A 297 -23.77 5.38 19.44
C THR A 297 -24.67 6.58 19.15
N ASN A 298 -24.93 6.87 17.87
CA ASN A 298 -25.77 7.99 17.45
C ASN A 298 -27.25 7.67 17.72
N ARG A 299 -27.66 7.95 18.95
CA ARG A 299 -29.04 7.79 19.42
C ARG A 299 -29.68 9.15 19.63
N ARG A 300 -31.01 9.19 19.55
CA ARG A 300 -31.78 10.41 19.76
C ARG A 300 -31.52 10.96 21.16
N ARG A 301 -30.99 12.18 21.22
CA ARG A 301 -30.80 12.96 22.46
C ARG A 301 -32.08 13.71 22.80
N LEU A 302 -32.20 14.19 24.03
CA LEU A 302 -33.30 15.07 24.43
C LEU A 302 -33.10 16.43 23.79
N GLU A 303 -34.06 16.88 22.98
CA GLU A 303 -34.04 18.20 22.36
C GLU A 303 -34.85 19.17 23.20
N LEU A 304 -34.23 20.29 23.58
CA LEU A 304 -34.80 21.28 24.48
C LEU A 304 -34.61 22.68 23.89
N THR A 305 -35.61 23.54 24.09
CA THR A 305 -35.56 24.95 23.70
C THR A 305 -35.74 25.81 24.94
N ARG A 306 -34.85 26.78 25.13
CA ARG A 306 -34.93 27.74 26.22
C ARG A 306 -34.54 29.14 25.77
N SER A 307 -35.32 30.13 26.20
CA SER A 307 -35.04 31.53 25.92
C SER A 307 -34.54 32.23 27.17
N PHE A 308 -33.44 32.98 27.05
CA PHE A 308 -32.80 33.71 28.13
C PHE A 308 -32.94 35.21 27.90
N SER A 309 -33.60 35.88 28.85
CA SER A 309 -33.75 37.34 28.86
C SER A 309 -32.58 37.98 29.61
N LEU A 310 -31.86 38.90 28.95
CA LEU A 310 -30.77 39.65 29.57
C LEU A 310 -31.31 40.52 30.72
N ALA A 311 -32.46 41.15 30.55
CA ALA A 311 -33.11 41.96 31.58
C ALA A 311 -33.43 41.15 32.85
N ALA A 312 -33.77 39.87 32.70
CA ALA A 312 -34.11 38.99 33.82
C ALA A 312 -32.88 38.39 34.52
N ILE A 313 -31.82 38.07 33.76
CA ILE A 313 -30.61 37.40 34.29
C ILE A 313 -29.63 38.43 34.84
N ASN A 314 -29.34 39.47 34.06
CA ASN A 314 -28.38 40.51 34.41
C ASN A 314 -28.87 41.89 33.93
N PRO A 315 -29.76 42.55 34.70
CA PRO A 315 -30.29 43.86 34.32
C PRO A 315 -29.20 44.95 34.19
N MET A 316 -28.10 44.84 34.93
CA MET A 316 -26.98 45.79 34.84
C MET A 316 -26.25 45.68 33.50
N ALA A 317 -26.07 44.47 32.98
CA ALA A 317 -25.52 44.26 31.65
C ALA A 317 -26.41 44.88 30.55
N LEU A 318 -27.73 44.87 30.70
CA LEU A 318 -28.63 45.55 29.76
C LEU A 318 -28.44 47.08 29.78
N VAL A 319 -28.32 47.69 30.97
CA VAL A 319 -28.03 49.13 31.06
C VAL A 319 -26.68 49.44 30.45
N GLN A 320 -25.66 48.63 30.73
CA GLN A 320 -24.33 48.75 30.10
C GLN A 320 -24.41 48.63 28.58
N LEU A 321 -25.22 47.71 28.05
CA LEU A 321 -25.42 47.55 26.61
C LEU A 321 -26.04 48.81 25.97
N ARG A 322 -27.06 49.40 26.61
CA ARG A 322 -27.70 50.64 26.12
C ARG A 322 -26.74 51.82 26.13
N THR A 323 -25.83 51.90 27.10
CA THR A 323 -24.96 53.07 27.28
C THR A 323 -23.68 52.95 26.48
N THR A 324 -22.98 51.81 26.59
CA THR A 324 -21.67 51.57 25.97
C THR A 324 -21.76 50.87 24.61
N GLY A 325 -22.86 50.16 24.34
CA GLY A 325 -23.02 49.35 23.13
C GLY A 325 -22.38 47.96 23.19
N SER A 326 -21.93 47.49 24.37
CA SER A 326 -21.42 46.13 24.55
C SER A 326 -21.71 45.61 25.97
N CYS A 327 -21.96 44.31 26.12
CA CYS A 327 -22.09 43.68 27.43
C CYS A 327 -21.71 42.19 27.37
N ASP A 328 -21.38 41.62 28.54
CA ASP A 328 -21.14 40.20 28.69
C ASP A 328 -22.34 39.51 29.35
N LEU A 329 -22.64 38.29 28.89
CA LEU A 329 -23.70 37.43 29.38
C LEU A 329 -23.12 36.05 29.68
N THR A 330 -23.33 35.56 30.90
CA THR A 330 -22.97 34.20 31.28
C THR A 330 -24.23 33.37 31.47
N LEU A 331 -24.27 32.23 30.79
CA LEU A 331 -25.30 31.21 30.93
C LEU A 331 -24.74 30.05 31.77
N ASP A 332 -24.95 30.13 33.08
CA ASP A 332 -24.48 29.12 34.04
C ASP A 332 -25.32 27.83 34.02
N GLU A 333 -24.76 26.74 34.56
CA GLU A 333 -25.42 25.43 34.60
C GLU A 333 -26.72 25.44 35.40
N TRP A 334 -26.77 26.19 36.51
CA TRP A 334 -27.95 26.29 37.37
C TRP A 334 -29.17 26.83 36.63
N LEU A 335 -28.98 27.66 35.61
CA LEU A 335 -30.08 28.13 34.78
C LEU A 335 -30.79 26.92 34.21
N TYR A 336 -30.08 26.05 33.49
CA TYR A 336 -30.62 24.84 32.88
C TYR A 336 -31.18 23.82 33.88
N ASP A 337 -30.55 23.70 35.06
CA ASP A 337 -31.02 22.78 36.12
C ASP A 337 -32.34 23.20 36.76
N LEU A 338 -32.74 24.48 36.67
CA LEU A 338 -34.05 24.93 37.14
C LEU A 338 -35.22 24.24 36.41
N ASP A 339 -35.03 23.91 35.13
CA ASP A 339 -36.05 23.25 34.33
C ASP A 339 -35.91 21.73 34.44
N HIS A 340 -34.69 21.23 34.26
CA HIS A 340 -34.38 19.80 34.23
C HIS A 340 -33.06 19.49 34.95
N PRO A 341 -33.09 19.26 36.27
CA PRO A 341 -31.90 18.93 37.04
C PRO A 341 -31.38 17.54 36.64
N GLY A 342 -30.06 17.41 36.53
CA GLY A 342 -29.40 16.13 36.26
C GLY A 342 -29.25 15.76 34.79
N HIS A 343 -29.62 16.63 33.85
CA HIS A 343 -29.22 16.45 32.45
C HIS A 343 -27.73 16.76 32.27
N TYR A 344 -27.02 15.91 31.54
CA TYR A 344 -25.59 16.08 31.24
C TYR A 344 -25.35 16.07 29.73
N GLN A 345 -24.11 16.36 29.33
CA GLN A 345 -23.70 16.61 27.95
C GLN A 345 -24.67 17.54 27.20
N ARG A 346 -24.94 18.72 27.79
CA ARG A 346 -25.78 19.75 27.18
C ARG A 346 -25.00 20.46 26.07
N ARG A 347 -25.40 20.26 24.82
CA ARG A 347 -24.71 20.79 23.64
C ARG A 347 -25.66 21.59 22.77
N LEU A 348 -25.24 22.77 22.35
CA LEU A 348 -26.00 23.67 21.50
C LEU A 348 -26.26 23.02 20.14
N ARG A 349 -27.47 23.20 19.62
CA ARG A 349 -27.85 22.86 18.25
C ARG A 349 -28.04 24.11 17.41
N SER A 350 -28.69 25.12 17.98
CA SER A 350 -28.86 26.42 17.35
C SER A 350 -28.99 27.50 18.41
N VAL A 351 -28.52 28.71 18.08
CA VAL A 351 -28.73 29.90 18.91
C VAL A 351 -29.22 31.02 18.01
N ALA A 352 -30.30 31.68 18.44
CA ALA A 352 -30.85 32.85 17.79
C ALA A 352 -30.97 34.01 18.77
N MET A 353 -30.83 35.24 18.27
CA MET A 353 -30.94 36.45 19.10
C MET A 353 -32.12 37.31 18.64
N SER A 354 -32.91 37.77 19.61
CA SER A 354 -33.95 38.78 19.41
C SER A 354 -33.62 40.01 20.24
N VAL A 355 -33.76 41.19 19.64
CA VAL A 355 -33.54 42.48 20.28
C VAL A 355 -34.83 43.30 20.11
N PRO A 356 -35.80 43.16 21.04
CA PRO A 356 -36.99 44.00 21.05
C PRO A 356 -36.59 45.48 21.23
N CYS A 357 -36.82 46.27 20.19
CA CYS A 357 -36.53 47.71 20.16
C CYS A 357 -37.48 48.42 19.19
N VAL A 358 -37.52 49.75 19.28
CA VAL A 358 -38.31 50.58 18.36
C VAL A 358 -37.42 51.01 17.21
N THR A 359 -37.55 50.32 16.08
CA THR A 359 -36.85 50.66 14.84
C THR A 359 -37.80 51.23 13.80
N GLY A 360 -37.25 52.09 12.93
CA GLY A 360 -37.98 52.60 11.77
C GLY A 360 -38.18 51.54 10.68
N PRO A 361 -39.07 51.77 9.70
CA PRO A 361 -39.22 50.91 8.54
C PRO A 361 -37.88 50.76 7.80
N TYR A 362 -37.52 49.52 7.45
CA TYR A 362 -36.27 49.19 6.75
C TYR A 362 -34.98 49.54 7.51
N THR A 363 -35.04 49.77 8.82
CA THR A 363 -33.86 49.95 9.67
C THR A 363 -33.40 48.60 10.22
N ASN A 364 -32.16 48.23 9.94
CA ASN A 364 -31.55 47.01 10.48
C ASN A 364 -31.16 47.18 11.95
N VAL A 365 -31.18 46.06 12.68
CA VAL A 365 -30.62 45.93 14.02
C VAL A 365 -29.28 45.21 13.91
N ASN A 366 -28.19 45.97 13.99
CA ASN A 366 -26.83 45.48 13.77
C ASN A 366 -26.19 45.14 15.11
N ALA A 367 -26.45 43.93 15.63
CA ALA A 367 -25.75 43.38 16.79
C ALA A 367 -24.95 42.12 16.44
N THR A 368 -23.85 41.92 17.16
CA THR A 368 -23.05 40.68 17.09
C THR A 368 -23.14 39.92 18.41
N LEU A 369 -23.37 38.61 18.32
CA LEU A 369 -23.32 37.69 19.45
C LEU A 369 -22.09 36.80 19.28
N THR A 370 -21.18 36.83 20.25
CA THR A 370 -19.91 36.07 20.21
C THR A 370 -19.84 35.11 21.39
N LEU A 371 -19.51 33.85 21.12
CA LEU A 371 -19.22 32.85 22.14
C LEU A 371 -17.76 32.99 22.59
N THR A 372 -17.52 33.36 23.84
CA THR A 372 -16.18 33.57 24.40
C THR A 372 -15.67 32.38 25.22
N GLY A 373 -16.58 31.52 25.69
CA GLY A 373 -16.23 30.28 26.36
C GLY A 373 -17.43 29.36 26.51
N ASN A 374 -17.19 28.06 26.60
CA ASN A 374 -18.23 27.04 26.77
C ASN A 374 -17.75 25.90 27.68
N GLY A 375 -18.70 25.15 28.21
CA GLY A 375 -18.44 24.01 29.08
C GLY A 375 -19.51 22.93 28.93
N VAL A 376 -19.06 21.68 28.82
CA VAL A 376 -19.90 20.49 28.73
C VAL A 376 -19.56 19.55 29.88
N ARG A 377 -20.58 19.08 30.61
CA ARG A 377 -20.45 17.97 31.55
C ARG A 377 -20.43 16.65 30.79
N LEU A 378 -19.29 15.97 30.75
CA LEU A 378 -19.06 14.78 29.91
C LEU A 378 -19.71 13.51 30.44
N ILE A 379 -19.72 13.35 31.76
CA ILE A 379 -20.16 12.12 32.43
C ILE A 379 -21.23 12.37 33.49
N ASP A 380 -21.97 11.31 33.77
CA ASP A 380 -23.02 11.25 34.78
C ASP A 380 -22.45 10.85 36.17
N ASP A 381 -21.37 11.53 36.57
CA ASP A 381 -20.77 11.36 37.89
C ASP A 381 -20.71 12.73 38.57
N PRO A 382 -21.49 12.97 39.64
CA PRO A 382 -21.44 14.21 40.37
C PRO A 382 -20.09 14.43 41.07
N GLY A 383 -19.30 13.36 41.34
CA GLY A 383 -18.10 13.45 42.15
C GLY A 383 -18.38 13.83 43.61
N GLY A 384 -17.46 14.55 44.25
CA GLY A 384 -17.62 15.05 45.63
C GLY A 384 -18.31 16.40 45.75
N ASP A 385 -18.19 17.26 44.73
CA ASP A 385 -18.94 18.52 44.59
C ASP A 385 -19.47 18.62 43.15
N TYR A 386 -20.63 19.28 42.99
CA TYR A 386 -21.33 19.41 41.71
C TYR A 386 -20.45 20.03 40.61
N GLY A 387 -19.52 20.92 40.98
CA GLY A 387 -18.55 21.54 40.07
C GLY A 387 -19.15 22.66 39.21
N ASP A 388 -18.35 23.17 38.28
CA ASP A 388 -18.73 24.19 37.30
C ASP A 388 -18.12 23.84 35.92
N PRO A 389 -18.95 23.58 34.89
CA PRO A 389 -18.46 23.29 33.54
C PRO A 389 -17.62 24.39 32.89
N LEU A 390 -17.72 25.64 33.35
CA LEU A 390 -16.94 26.77 32.82
C LEU A 390 -15.52 26.87 33.40
N VAL A 391 -15.26 26.15 34.49
CA VAL A 391 -13.95 26.11 35.18
C VAL A 391 -13.42 24.69 34.98
N THR A 392 -12.73 24.47 33.87
CA THR A 392 -12.28 23.14 33.38
C THR A 392 -11.12 22.55 34.20
N ASP A 393 -11.20 22.58 35.53
CA ASP A 393 -10.18 22.04 36.43
C ASP A 393 -10.24 20.50 36.50
N ASP A 394 -11.40 19.92 36.21
CA ASP A 394 -11.63 18.47 36.17
C ASP A 394 -11.94 18.01 34.74
N ALA A 395 -10.87 17.74 33.97
CA ALA A 395 -10.94 17.32 32.58
C ALA A 395 -11.64 15.96 32.36
N ARG A 396 -11.88 15.19 33.43
CA ARG A 396 -12.67 13.94 33.34
C ARG A 396 -14.17 14.24 33.29
N ARG A 397 -14.62 15.26 34.03
CA ARG A 397 -16.04 15.64 34.12
C ARG A 397 -16.44 16.77 33.19
N PHE A 398 -15.51 17.66 32.86
CA PHE A 398 -15.81 18.88 32.10
C PHE A 398 -14.85 19.05 30.93
N ALA A 399 -15.37 19.47 29.79
CA ALA A 399 -14.56 19.90 28.65
C ALA A 399 -15.17 21.12 27.97
N ALA A 400 -14.30 21.95 27.40
CA ALA A 400 -14.66 22.98 26.45
C ALA A 400 -14.59 22.39 25.03
N GLU A 401 -15.65 22.57 24.26
CA GLU A 401 -15.71 22.10 22.87
C GLU A 401 -15.16 23.17 21.93
N ASN A 402 -14.30 22.77 21.00
CA ASN A 402 -13.75 23.70 20.01
C ASN A 402 -14.70 23.86 18.82
N VAL A 403 -15.41 24.98 18.79
CA VAL A 403 -16.50 25.23 17.83
C VAL A 403 -15.96 25.93 16.58
N PRO A 404 -16.30 25.48 15.36
CA PRO A 404 -15.84 26.10 14.12
C PRO A 404 -16.30 27.55 13.92
N VAL A 405 -17.54 27.88 14.34
CA VAL A 405 -18.16 29.19 14.16
C VAL A 405 -18.65 29.72 15.51
N THR A 406 -17.99 30.78 16.00
CA THR A 406 -18.19 31.35 17.34
C THR A 406 -18.81 32.74 17.35
N MET A 407 -19.35 33.21 16.23
CA MET A 407 -19.98 34.52 16.13
C MET A 407 -21.12 34.53 15.12
N ILE A 408 -22.20 35.25 15.44
CA ILE A 408 -23.26 35.60 14.49
C ILE A 408 -23.48 37.12 14.47
N ALA A 409 -24.01 37.61 13.36
CA ALA A 409 -24.51 38.96 13.21
C ALA A 409 -26.02 38.94 13.00
N THR A 410 -26.69 39.96 13.51
CA THR A 410 -28.15 40.16 13.37
C THR A 410 -28.43 41.25 12.35
N SER A 411 -29.65 41.26 11.82
CA SER A 411 -30.09 42.23 10.83
C SER A 411 -31.55 42.65 11.03
N HIS A 412 -32.43 41.72 11.41
CA HIS A 412 -33.84 42.02 11.68
C HIS A 412 -34.11 42.24 13.18
N GLY A 413 -33.24 41.72 14.05
CA GLY A 413 -33.42 41.77 15.50
C GLY A 413 -34.55 40.86 16.00
N ARG A 414 -35.00 39.89 15.20
CA ARG A 414 -36.07 38.95 15.54
C ARG A 414 -35.64 37.52 15.24
N ALA A 415 -35.26 36.79 16.29
CA ALA A 415 -34.81 35.40 16.22
C ALA A 415 -33.77 35.17 15.12
N ASP A 416 -32.82 36.08 14.99
CA ASP A 416 -31.75 36.00 13.99
C ASP A 416 -30.70 34.98 14.47
N SER A 417 -30.49 33.91 13.69
CA SER A 417 -29.50 32.84 13.96
C SER A 417 -28.18 33.01 13.20
N GLY A 418 -28.03 34.10 12.44
CA GLY A 418 -26.84 34.35 11.60
C GLY A 418 -26.80 33.57 10.29
N VAL A 419 -27.83 32.79 9.97
CA VAL A 419 -28.02 32.09 8.69
C VAL A 419 -29.34 32.50 8.05
N PHE A 420 -29.42 32.48 6.71
CA PHE A 420 -30.63 32.87 5.99
C PHE A 420 -31.73 31.80 6.03
N ASP A 421 -31.34 30.53 5.94
CA ASP A 421 -32.24 29.39 6.08
C ASP A 421 -31.69 28.46 7.17
N SER A 422 -32.47 28.30 8.25
CA SER A 422 -32.13 27.41 9.37
C SER A 422 -32.71 26.00 9.20
N ARG A 423 -33.34 25.70 8.06
CA ARG A 423 -33.96 24.40 7.76
C ARG A 423 -32.93 23.32 7.44
N GLY A 424 -32.04 22.99 8.37
CA GLY A 424 -31.37 21.70 8.57
C GLY A 424 -30.79 20.89 7.39
N ASP A 425 -30.73 21.43 6.17
CA ASP A 425 -30.35 20.75 4.92
C ASP A 425 -28.97 21.24 4.42
N ASP A 426 -28.20 21.87 5.31
CA ASP A 426 -26.81 22.28 5.06
C ASP A 426 -25.86 21.21 5.60
N ASP A 427 -24.88 20.82 4.79
CA ASP A 427 -23.81 19.88 5.19
C ASP A 427 -22.82 20.50 6.19
N ARG A 428 -22.89 21.82 6.41
CA ARG A 428 -22.03 22.55 7.33
C ARG A 428 -22.71 22.73 8.69
N TYR A 429 -21.91 22.67 9.76
CA TYR A 429 -22.39 22.97 11.10
C TYR A 429 -22.94 24.40 11.20
N LEU A 430 -24.06 24.53 11.92
CA LEU A 430 -24.67 25.82 12.24
C LEU A 430 -23.76 26.62 13.19
N PRO A 431 -23.89 27.96 13.23
CA PRO A 431 -23.20 28.76 14.22
C PRO A 431 -23.45 28.24 15.65
N PHE A 432 -22.38 28.12 16.43
CA PHE A 432 -22.39 27.59 17.81
C PHE A 432 -22.78 26.12 17.97
N GLU A 433 -23.12 25.41 16.89
CA GLU A 433 -23.53 24.01 16.96
C GLU A 433 -22.42 23.17 17.59
N GLY A 434 -22.77 22.32 18.55
CA GLY A 434 -21.84 21.43 19.23
C GLY A 434 -21.16 22.02 20.45
N ALA A 435 -21.23 23.35 20.65
CA ALA A 435 -20.70 24.02 21.84
C ALA A 435 -21.42 23.57 23.11
N GLY A 436 -20.79 23.69 24.28
CA GLY A 436 -21.50 23.51 25.55
C GLY A 436 -22.59 24.56 25.78
N ALA A 437 -23.75 24.13 26.27
CA ALA A 437 -24.86 25.02 26.58
C ALA A 437 -24.50 25.98 27.74
N VAL A 438 -23.71 25.50 28.69
CA VAL A 438 -23.12 26.35 29.73
C VAL A 438 -22.02 27.17 29.07
N SER A 439 -22.18 28.49 29.02
CA SER A 439 -21.43 29.32 28.09
C SER A 439 -21.31 30.78 28.51
N LYS A 440 -20.28 31.46 27.99
CA LYS A 440 -20.01 32.88 28.14
C LYS A 440 -20.13 33.55 26.78
N TRP A 441 -20.82 34.68 26.76
CA TRP A 441 -21.18 35.41 25.56
C TRP A 441 -20.83 36.87 25.69
N THR A 442 -20.43 37.48 24.58
CA THR A 442 -20.32 38.94 24.45
C THR A 442 -21.29 39.40 23.39
N ILE A 443 -22.16 40.33 23.77
CA ILE A 443 -23.15 40.97 22.88
C ILE A 443 -22.64 42.38 22.60
N ALA A 444 -22.48 42.73 21.33
CA ALA A 444 -22.14 44.10 20.92
C ALA A 444 -23.22 44.67 20.01
N LEU A 445 -23.83 45.76 20.46
CA LEU A 445 -24.80 46.59 19.75
C LEU A 445 -24.24 48.03 19.74
N LYS A 446 -23.22 48.28 18.92
CA LYS A 446 -22.51 49.58 18.95
C LYS A 446 -23.42 50.70 18.45
N LYS A 447 -23.51 51.80 19.23
CA LYS A 447 -24.25 53.02 18.86
C LYS A 447 -23.84 53.56 17.48
N ALA A 448 -22.55 53.56 17.18
CA ALA A 448 -22.01 54.08 15.90
C ALA A 448 -22.47 53.30 14.65
N HIS A 449 -23.04 52.11 14.79
CA HIS A 449 -23.44 51.25 13.68
C HIS A 449 -24.95 51.02 13.60
N ASN A 450 -25.70 51.54 14.57
CA ASN A 450 -27.15 51.38 14.67
C ASN A 450 -27.82 52.74 14.47
N HIS A 451 -28.76 52.80 13.52
CA HIS A 451 -29.45 54.03 13.13
C HIS A 451 -30.82 54.13 13.80
N PHE A 452 -30.89 53.73 15.07
CA PHE A 452 -32.06 53.85 15.93
C PHE A 452 -31.60 54.15 17.35
N ASP A 453 -32.52 54.62 18.19
CA ASP A 453 -32.20 54.94 19.56
C ASP A 453 -32.10 53.67 20.42
N LEU A 454 -30.90 53.40 20.95
CA LEU A 454 -30.64 52.24 21.82
C LEU A 454 -31.37 52.32 23.16
N ALA A 455 -31.84 53.49 23.60
CA ALA A 455 -32.67 53.60 24.79
C ALA A 455 -33.98 52.80 24.64
N THR A 456 -34.46 52.62 23.41
CA THR A 456 -35.67 51.85 23.09
C THR A 456 -35.51 50.34 23.20
N VAL A 457 -34.28 49.82 23.39
CA VAL A 457 -34.00 48.38 23.50
C VAL A 457 -34.54 47.87 24.85
N THR A 458 -35.69 47.23 24.86
CA THR A 458 -36.31 46.79 26.13
C THR A 458 -35.62 45.57 26.73
N ASP A 459 -35.11 44.67 25.90
CA ASP A 459 -34.41 43.45 26.32
C ASP A 459 -33.50 42.92 25.20
N VAL A 460 -32.66 41.94 25.53
CA VAL A 460 -32.01 41.06 24.55
C VAL A 460 -32.31 39.62 24.94
N ILE A 461 -32.92 38.88 24.02
CA ILE A 461 -33.34 37.51 24.25
C ILE A 461 -32.46 36.58 23.42
N VAL A 462 -31.79 35.66 24.10
CA VAL A 462 -31.01 34.58 23.46
C VAL A 462 -31.87 33.32 23.49
N HIS A 463 -32.31 32.88 22.31
CA HIS A 463 -33.02 31.64 22.09
C HIS A 463 -32.00 30.52 21.89
N VAL A 464 -31.99 29.56 22.79
CA VAL A 464 -31.04 28.45 22.82
C VAL A 464 -31.78 27.15 22.57
N GLU A 465 -31.44 26.49 21.47
CA GLU A 465 -31.84 25.12 21.20
C GLU A 465 -30.64 24.22 21.50
N TYR A 466 -30.83 23.22 22.35
CA TYR A 466 -29.75 22.35 22.79
C TYR A 466 -30.22 20.91 22.94
N THR A 467 -29.27 20.00 22.89
CA THR A 467 -29.46 18.58 23.14
C THR A 467 -28.85 18.17 24.46
N ALA A 468 -29.41 17.19 25.14
CA ALA A 468 -28.89 16.67 26.40
C ALA A 468 -29.13 15.16 26.55
N LEU A 469 -28.41 14.53 27.47
CA LEU A 469 -28.64 13.16 27.91
C LEU A 469 -29.27 13.15 29.32
N PRO A 470 -30.20 12.23 29.60
CA PRO A 470 -30.75 12.05 30.93
C PRO A 470 -29.70 11.42 31.85
N GLY A 471 -29.34 12.10 32.94
CA GLY A 471 -28.44 11.57 33.94
C GLY A 471 -29.14 10.74 35.01
N SER A 472 -28.34 10.21 35.93
CA SER A 472 -28.74 9.37 37.03
C SER A 472 -29.51 10.15 38.10
N PRO A 473 -30.31 9.46 38.93
CA PRO A 473 -30.92 10.08 40.11
C PRO A 473 -29.89 10.71 41.07
N ALA A 474 -28.67 10.18 41.11
CA ALA A 474 -27.58 10.73 41.92
C ALA A 474 -27.15 12.11 41.42
N LEU A 475 -26.95 12.26 40.10
CA LEU A 475 -26.63 13.55 39.50
C LEU A 475 -27.78 14.55 39.66
N ALA A 476 -29.03 14.12 39.50
CA ALA A 476 -30.19 14.98 39.71
C ALA A 476 -30.29 15.49 41.16
N THR A 477 -29.99 14.64 42.14
CA THR A 477 -29.96 15.01 43.57
C THR A 477 -28.82 16.00 43.86
N ALA A 478 -27.64 15.77 43.30
CA ALA A 478 -26.51 16.67 43.42
C ALA A 478 -26.80 18.04 42.77
N ALA A 479 -27.39 18.06 41.58
CA ALA A 479 -27.83 19.28 40.89
C ALA A 479 -28.84 20.07 41.72
N THR A 480 -29.83 19.39 42.30
CA THR A 480 -30.86 20.05 43.14
C THR A 480 -30.26 20.61 44.44
N THR A 481 -29.30 19.90 45.03
CA THR A 481 -28.59 20.37 46.24
C THR A 481 -27.70 21.58 45.93
N ALA A 482 -26.98 21.52 44.80
CA ALA A 482 -26.17 22.62 44.29
C ALA A 482 -27.05 23.83 43.94
N LEU A 483 -28.22 23.62 43.34
CA LEU A 483 -29.19 24.67 43.04
C LEU A 483 -29.57 25.43 44.32
N ASN A 484 -29.90 24.74 45.41
CA ASN A 484 -30.24 25.37 46.69
C ASN A 484 -29.11 26.20 47.31
N THR A 485 -27.86 25.88 46.96
CA THR A 485 -26.66 26.56 47.47
C THR A 485 -26.19 27.69 46.55
N LYS A 486 -26.31 27.49 45.22
CA LYS A 486 -25.86 28.38 44.14
C LYS A 486 -26.94 29.32 43.62
N LEU A 487 -28.22 29.11 43.98
CA LEU A 487 -29.28 30.07 43.70
C LEU A 487 -28.84 31.45 44.21
N PRO A 488 -28.80 32.48 43.35
CA PRO A 488 -28.37 33.80 43.77
C PRO A 488 -29.28 34.30 44.90
N LYS A 489 -28.71 34.41 46.11
CA LYS A 489 -29.43 34.88 47.31
C LYS A 489 -29.84 36.35 47.19
N ASN A 490 -29.15 37.08 46.30
CA ASN A 490 -29.42 38.46 45.94
C ASN A 490 -29.69 38.51 44.44
N GLY A 491 -30.73 39.23 44.03
CA GLY A 491 -31.04 39.49 42.63
C GLY A 491 -31.33 40.97 42.41
N ALA A 492 -31.29 41.40 41.16
CA ALA A 492 -31.67 42.75 40.76
C ALA A 492 -32.86 42.67 39.79
N ARG A 493 -33.71 43.69 39.81
CA ARG A 493 -34.80 43.86 38.84
C ARG A 493 -34.70 45.28 38.31
N LEU A 494 -34.54 45.42 37.00
CA LEU A 494 -34.69 46.70 36.32
C LEU A 494 -36.18 47.02 36.20
N LEU A 495 -36.55 48.24 36.58
CA LEU A 495 -37.89 48.79 36.39
C LEU A 495 -37.73 50.02 35.48
N ALA A 496 -38.21 49.91 34.24
CA ALA A 496 -38.27 51.05 33.33
C ALA A 496 -39.46 51.92 33.73
N LEU A 497 -39.21 53.05 34.37
CA LEU A 497 -40.25 53.86 35.02
C LEU A 497 -41.23 54.49 34.02
N ASP A 498 -40.72 54.90 32.86
CA ASP A 498 -41.45 55.46 31.73
C ASP A 498 -42.33 54.42 31.03
N ALA A 499 -41.82 53.20 30.86
CA ALA A 499 -42.51 52.14 30.12
C ALA A 499 -43.46 51.29 30.99
N GLU A 500 -43.02 50.87 32.19
CA GLU A 500 -43.81 50.02 33.09
C GLU A 500 -44.85 50.82 33.89
N PHE A 501 -44.59 52.11 34.15
CA PHE A 501 -45.45 52.99 34.96
C PHE A 501 -45.81 54.29 34.21
N ALA A 502 -46.21 54.16 32.94
CA ALA A 502 -46.47 55.28 32.04
C ALA A 502 -47.51 56.29 32.57
N GLY A 503 -48.50 55.83 33.33
CA GLY A 503 -49.54 56.70 33.92
C GLY A 503 -48.99 57.60 35.03
N GLU A 504 -48.22 57.02 35.95
CA GLU A 504 -47.50 57.71 37.00
C GLU A 504 -46.42 58.63 36.41
N TRP A 505 -45.75 58.18 35.35
CA TRP A 505 -44.74 58.95 34.63
C TRP A 505 -45.33 60.22 34.01
N TYR A 506 -46.45 60.09 33.31
CA TYR A 506 -47.16 61.21 32.72
C TYR A 506 -47.60 62.26 33.78
N ARG A 507 -48.09 61.80 34.94
CA ARG A 507 -48.45 62.69 36.07
C ARG A 507 -47.23 63.38 36.67
N PHE A 508 -46.10 62.70 36.71
CA PHE A 508 -44.84 63.28 37.19
C PHE A 508 -44.29 64.36 36.25
N GLU A 509 -44.40 64.19 34.93
CA GLU A 509 -44.00 65.22 33.96
C GLU A 509 -44.97 66.41 33.92
N ARG A 510 -46.25 66.19 34.25
CA ARG A 510 -47.32 67.19 34.21
C ARG A 510 -47.99 67.34 35.59
N PRO A 511 -47.31 67.92 36.58
CA PRO A 511 -47.91 68.15 37.89
C PRO A 511 -49.08 69.15 37.78
N ASP A 512 -50.10 68.95 38.61
CA ASP A 512 -51.20 69.92 38.76
C ASP A 512 -50.66 71.28 39.25
N ALA A 513 -51.40 72.36 38.97
CA ALA A 513 -51.01 73.70 39.44
C ALA A 513 -50.79 73.69 40.97
N ASP A 514 -49.63 74.17 41.40
CA ASP A 514 -49.14 74.20 42.79
C ASP A 514 -48.80 72.84 43.45
N ALA A 515 -48.80 71.73 42.69
CA ALA A 515 -48.35 70.43 43.19
C ALA A 515 -46.83 70.24 43.06
N GLU A 516 -46.22 69.54 44.02
CA GLU A 516 -44.81 69.14 43.95
C GLU A 516 -44.59 68.03 42.92
N GLN A 517 -43.49 68.08 42.17
CA GLN A 517 -43.11 67.06 41.19
C GLN A 517 -42.59 65.79 41.89
N ILE A 518 -43.49 64.88 42.24
CA ILE A 518 -43.20 63.62 42.95
C ILE A 518 -43.61 62.44 42.07
N PHE A 519 -42.65 61.54 41.81
CA PHE A 519 -42.91 60.26 41.17
C PHE A 519 -43.09 59.20 42.25
N ALA A 520 -44.26 58.55 42.33
CA ALA A 520 -44.55 57.54 43.33
C ALA A 520 -45.13 56.29 42.67
N ILE A 521 -44.56 55.13 42.97
CA ILE A 521 -44.95 53.83 42.40
C ILE A 521 -45.16 52.79 43.51
N ASP A 522 -46.11 51.90 43.28
CA ASP A 522 -46.33 50.72 44.12
C ASP A 522 -45.63 49.51 43.49
N VAL A 523 -44.54 49.07 44.10
CA VAL A 523 -43.85 47.85 43.69
C VAL A 523 -44.42 46.70 44.51
N GLY A 524 -44.94 45.68 43.84
CA GLY A 524 -45.47 44.46 44.44
C GLY A 524 -44.66 43.22 44.05
N MET A 525 -45.09 42.06 44.55
CA MET A 525 -44.52 40.78 44.13
C MET A 525 -44.80 40.49 42.65
N GLN A 526 -45.77 41.13 42.01
CA GLN A 526 -46.09 40.85 40.61
C GLN A 526 -44.96 41.24 39.66
N GLN A 527 -44.18 42.26 40.01
CA GLN A 527 -43.03 42.78 39.26
C GLN A 527 -41.75 41.93 39.43
N VAL A 528 -41.77 40.94 40.32
CA VAL A 528 -40.63 40.05 40.58
C VAL A 528 -40.77 38.77 39.73
N PRO A 529 -39.70 38.28 39.07
CA PRO A 529 -39.71 37.02 38.32
C PRO A 529 -40.23 35.83 39.14
N PHE A 530 -41.03 34.96 38.51
CA PHE A 530 -41.72 33.86 39.21
C PHE A 530 -40.79 32.91 39.98
N ALA A 531 -39.61 32.58 39.43
CA ALA A 531 -38.64 31.73 40.12
C ALA A 531 -38.17 32.33 41.45
N ILE A 532 -37.94 33.65 41.49
CA ILE A 532 -37.57 34.38 42.70
C ILE A 532 -38.76 34.44 43.67
N ARG A 533 -39.98 34.65 43.16
CA ARG A 533 -41.20 34.59 44.00
C ARG A 533 -41.37 33.24 44.68
N ARG A 534 -41.15 32.16 43.92
CA ARG A 534 -41.24 30.79 44.43
C ARG A 534 -40.17 30.50 45.48
N ALA A 535 -38.93 30.96 45.25
CA ALA A 535 -37.84 30.83 46.21
C ALA A 535 -38.06 31.69 47.47
N ALA A 536 -38.61 32.90 47.32
CA ALA A 536 -38.90 33.81 48.43
C ALA A 536 -40.03 33.32 49.34
N GLY A 537 -40.94 32.46 48.84
CA GLY A 537 -41.98 31.80 49.61
C GLY A 537 -42.75 32.75 50.54
N SER A 538 -42.96 32.32 51.79
CA SER A 538 -43.53 33.14 52.87
C SER A 538 -42.49 34.02 53.59
N THR A 539 -41.20 33.86 53.27
CA THR A 539 -40.11 34.61 53.91
C THR A 539 -40.04 36.07 53.46
N GLY A 540 -40.67 36.44 52.34
CA GLY A 540 -40.67 37.79 51.79
C GLY A 540 -39.31 38.19 51.19
N LEU A 541 -39.26 39.34 50.51
CA LEU A 541 -38.02 39.87 49.94
C LEU A 541 -37.58 41.12 50.71
N VAL A 542 -36.27 41.30 50.82
CA VAL A 542 -35.69 42.50 51.42
C VAL A 542 -34.96 43.26 50.31
N VAL A 543 -35.36 44.51 50.11
CA VAL A 543 -34.63 45.41 49.21
C VAL A 543 -33.41 45.91 49.98
N THR A 544 -32.23 45.45 49.60
CA THR A 544 -30.96 45.81 50.25
C THR A 544 -30.33 47.06 49.64
N ARG A 545 -30.65 47.35 48.37
CA ARG A 545 -30.14 48.47 47.59
C ARG A 545 -31.13 48.83 46.49
N ALA A 546 -31.27 50.11 46.20
CA ALA A 546 -31.94 50.61 45.01
C ALA A 546 -31.02 51.60 44.29
N ASP A 547 -30.86 51.44 42.98
CA ASP A 547 -30.06 52.33 42.15
C ASP A 547 -31.01 53.12 41.26
N LEU A 548 -30.94 54.44 41.34
CA LEU A 548 -31.67 55.34 40.44
C LEU A 548 -30.72 55.78 39.34
N VAL A 549 -31.04 55.38 38.11
CA VAL A 549 -30.32 55.77 36.90
C VAL A 549 -31.22 56.68 36.08
N VAL A 550 -30.71 57.85 35.69
CA VAL A 550 -31.49 58.90 35.01
C VAL A 550 -30.74 59.36 33.77
N GLU A 551 -31.44 59.32 32.63
CA GLU A 551 -31.05 60.03 31.43
C GLU A 551 -31.62 61.46 31.49
N SER A 552 -30.77 62.47 31.34
CA SER A 552 -31.15 63.87 31.50
C SER A 552 -30.30 64.76 30.61
N ALA A 553 -30.92 65.81 30.04
CA ALA A 553 -30.21 66.86 29.31
C ALA A 553 -29.39 67.79 30.23
N ALA A 554 -29.45 67.61 31.55
CA ALA A 554 -28.66 68.39 32.50
C ALA A 554 -27.16 68.11 32.31
N THR A 555 -26.35 69.18 32.29
CA THR A 555 -24.89 69.07 32.18
C THR A 555 -24.17 69.15 33.53
N GLN A 556 -24.90 69.44 34.62
CA GLN A 556 -24.39 69.53 35.98
C GLN A 556 -25.13 68.54 36.90
N PRO A 557 -24.46 68.02 37.96
CA PRO A 557 -25.10 67.23 38.99
C PRO A 557 -26.32 67.95 39.57
N PHE A 558 -27.38 67.19 39.85
CA PHE A 558 -28.59 67.73 40.49
C PHE A 558 -29.07 66.80 41.61
N ASP A 559 -29.84 67.38 42.52
CA ASP A 559 -30.23 66.73 43.75
C ASP A 559 -31.58 66.03 43.63
N VAL A 560 -31.64 64.77 44.05
CA VAL A 560 -32.88 63.99 44.14
C VAL A 560 -33.06 63.46 45.55
N ARG A 561 -34.29 63.57 46.05
CA ARG A 561 -34.74 62.87 47.25
C ARG A 561 -35.44 61.61 46.78
N ALA A 562 -34.98 60.45 47.18
CA ALA A 562 -35.64 59.21 46.86
C ALA A 562 -35.76 58.33 48.09
N ALA A 563 -36.79 57.50 48.11
CA ALA A 563 -37.07 56.55 49.16
C ALA A 563 -37.35 55.18 48.56
N GLY A 564 -36.64 54.18 49.08
CA GLY A 564 -36.92 52.79 48.77
C GLY A 564 -38.31 52.35 49.28
N PRO A 565 -38.77 51.15 48.89
CA PRO A 565 -40.08 50.66 49.26
C PRO A 565 -40.33 50.70 50.78
N GLY A 566 -41.49 51.24 51.19
CA GLY A 566 -41.90 51.32 52.59
C GLY A 566 -41.29 52.48 53.40
N HIS A 567 -40.55 53.39 52.77
CA HIS A 567 -39.92 54.54 53.43
C HIS A 567 -40.45 55.89 52.88
N ASN A 568 -40.40 56.93 53.72
CA ASN A 568 -40.66 58.31 53.31
C ASN A 568 -39.41 58.91 52.63
N LEU A 569 -39.62 59.92 51.78
CA LEU A 569 -38.55 60.66 51.09
C LEU A 569 -37.44 61.09 52.09
N GLY A 570 -36.22 60.62 51.82
CA GLY A 570 -35.04 60.88 52.66
C GLY A 570 -34.36 62.22 52.36
N ALA A 571 -33.11 62.34 52.83
CA ALA A 571 -32.23 63.47 52.53
C ALA A 571 -31.93 63.59 51.03
N SER A 572 -31.49 64.77 50.60
CA SER A 572 -31.04 65.04 49.23
C SER A 572 -29.82 64.19 48.91
N VAL A 573 -29.87 63.43 47.81
CA VAL A 573 -28.75 62.65 47.28
C VAL A 573 -28.34 63.27 45.95
N PRO A 574 -27.04 63.60 45.75
CA PRO A 574 -26.57 64.13 44.48
C PRO A 574 -26.58 63.03 43.42
N LEU A 575 -27.18 63.30 42.27
CA LEU A 575 -27.03 62.50 41.05
C LEU A 575 -25.77 62.96 40.32
N THR A 576 -24.80 62.07 40.16
CA THR A 576 -23.54 62.32 39.44
C THR A 576 -23.42 61.38 38.25
N VAL A 577 -22.67 61.79 37.23
CA VAL A 577 -22.33 60.90 36.11
C VAL A 577 -21.45 59.77 36.62
N ASP A 578 -21.86 58.52 36.39
CA ASP A 578 -21.10 57.32 36.75
C ASP A 578 -20.67 56.61 35.47
N GLY A 579 -19.36 56.52 35.24
CA GLY A 579 -18.78 55.88 34.05
C GLY A 579 -19.15 54.40 33.90
N THR A 580 -19.61 53.75 34.98
CA THR A 580 -20.18 52.38 34.94
C THR A 580 -21.46 52.32 34.11
N PHE A 581 -22.24 53.41 34.09
CA PHE A 581 -23.46 53.59 33.32
C PHE A 581 -23.26 54.55 32.12
N GLY A 582 -22.02 54.71 31.66
CA GLY A 582 -21.69 55.65 30.58
C GLY A 582 -21.90 57.11 31.01
N ASP A 583 -22.68 57.85 30.23
CA ASP A 583 -22.96 59.27 30.49
C ASP A 583 -24.22 59.49 31.35
N LEU A 584 -24.79 58.43 31.94
CA LEU A 584 -26.02 58.51 32.74
C LEU A 584 -25.74 59.00 34.16
N PHE A 585 -26.71 59.73 34.71
CA PHE A 585 -26.70 60.14 36.11
C PHE A 585 -27.11 58.98 37.01
N HIS A 586 -26.35 58.74 38.07
CA HIS A 586 -26.57 57.65 39.01
C HIS A 586 -26.60 58.15 40.46
N ALA A 587 -27.52 57.60 41.24
CA ALA A 587 -27.59 57.78 42.68
C ALA A 587 -27.92 56.45 43.36
N VAL A 588 -27.14 56.11 44.38
CA VAL A 588 -27.42 54.96 45.24
C VAL A 588 -28.41 55.39 46.31
N ILE A 589 -29.54 54.70 46.36
CA ILE A 589 -30.55 54.86 47.39
C ILE A 589 -30.40 53.67 48.32
N THR A 590 -29.90 53.92 49.53
CA THR A 590 -29.89 52.92 50.58
C THR A 590 -31.27 52.92 51.23
N PRO A 591 -32.13 51.92 50.98
CA PRO A 591 -33.34 51.79 51.77
C PRO A 591 -32.93 51.65 53.25
N GLY A 592 -33.62 52.32 54.16
CA GLY A 592 -33.44 52.10 55.59
C GLY A 592 -33.72 50.63 55.95
N PRO A 593 -33.51 50.20 57.21
CA PRO A 593 -33.83 48.82 57.63
C PRO A 593 -35.34 48.58 57.45
N ALA A 594 -35.70 48.01 56.30
CA ALA A 594 -37.09 47.75 55.96
C ALA A 594 -37.62 46.56 56.80
N PRO A 595 -38.89 46.57 57.24
CA PRO A 595 -39.59 45.31 57.47
C PRO A 595 -39.61 44.51 56.16
N ARG A 596 -39.63 43.17 56.24
CA ARG A 596 -39.71 42.29 55.06
C ARG A 596 -40.80 42.79 54.10
N CYS A 597 -40.39 43.42 53.00
CA CYS A 597 -41.32 43.91 52.01
C CYS A 597 -42.06 42.70 51.40
N TRP A 598 -43.37 42.85 51.24
CA TRP A 598 -44.23 41.88 50.59
C TRP A 598 -44.54 40.56 51.32
N ALA A 599 -44.38 40.49 52.64
CA ALA A 599 -44.99 39.40 53.43
C ALA A 599 -46.54 39.53 53.55
N ALA A 600 -47.11 40.73 53.30
CA ALA A 600 -48.54 41.03 53.49
C ALA A 600 -49.15 42.14 52.59
N GLY A 601 -48.59 42.45 51.42
CA GLY A 601 -49.15 43.47 50.48
C GLY A 601 -48.10 44.25 49.68
N ASN A 602 -48.53 45.17 48.81
CA ASN A 602 -47.67 46.03 47.97
C ASN A 602 -46.84 47.03 48.82
N CYS A 603 -45.66 47.44 48.33
CA CYS A 603 -44.82 48.45 48.99
C CYS A 603 -44.64 49.68 48.11
N ARG A 604 -44.94 50.86 48.67
CA ARG A 604 -44.84 52.14 47.96
C ARG A 604 -43.42 52.68 48.00
N SER A 605 -42.92 53.16 46.87
CA SER A 605 -41.64 53.88 46.72
C SER A 605 -41.87 55.24 46.08
N SER A 606 -41.04 56.23 46.41
CA SER A 606 -41.22 57.60 45.91
C SER A 606 -39.89 58.30 45.64
N ALA A 607 -39.85 59.13 44.59
CA ALA A 607 -38.72 59.97 44.23
C ALA A 607 -39.21 61.39 43.92
N ARG A 608 -38.43 62.39 44.35
CA ARG A 608 -38.70 63.82 44.20
C ARG A 608 -37.42 64.52 43.76
N ARG A 609 -37.49 65.28 42.67
CA ARG A 609 -36.39 66.15 42.24
C ARG A 609 -36.41 67.44 43.07
N THR A 610 -35.26 67.85 43.61
CA THR A 610 -35.15 69.11 44.35
C THR A 610 -34.46 70.13 43.46
N ILE A 611 -35.23 70.98 42.78
CA ILE A 611 -34.67 72.07 41.97
C ILE A 611 -34.77 73.37 42.76
N THR A 612 -33.63 73.95 43.14
CA THR A 612 -33.50 75.31 43.65
C THR A 612 -33.50 76.33 42.50
N SER A 613 -34.57 76.34 41.69
CA SER A 613 -35.01 77.46 40.83
C SER A 613 -36.13 77.00 39.90
N ARG A 614 -37.16 77.84 39.76
CA ARG A 614 -38.37 77.54 39.00
C ARG A 614 -38.10 77.52 37.49
N ARG A 615 -38.71 76.52 36.84
CA ARG A 615 -38.92 76.29 35.40
C ARG A 615 -37.75 75.65 34.63
N PHE A 616 -38.04 74.48 34.07
CA PHE A 616 -37.51 74.04 32.77
C PHE A 616 -38.66 73.90 31.77
N PRO A 617 -38.45 74.17 30.47
CA PRO A 617 -39.39 73.80 29.42
C PRO A 617 -39.35 72.28 29.18
N PRO A 618 -40.40 71.70 28.58
CA PRO A 618 -40.49 70.27 28.33
C PRO A 618 -39.40 69.80 27.36
N ALA A 619 -38.79 68.66 27.66
CA ALA A 619 -38.03 67.84 26.72
C ALA A 619 -38.89 66.65 26.35
#